data_AF-A0A6B0ZD54-F1
#
_entry.id   AF-A0A6B0ZD54-F1
#
_cell.length_a   1.000
_cell.length_b   1.000
_cell.length_c   1.000
_cell.angle_alpha   90.00
_cell.angle_beta   90.00
_cell.angle_gamma   90.00
#
_symmetry.space_group_name_H-M   'P 1'
#
loop_
_entity.id
_entity.type
_entity.pdbx_description
1 polymer ?
#
loop_
_entity_poly.entity_id
_entity_poly.type
_entity_poly.pdbx_seq_one_letter_code
_entity_poly.pdbx_strand_id
1 'polypeptide(L)' 'HMGAQVLGISLCTNLAAGISDQPLSHTEVIETAAAASERFSALFDELLPRL' A
#
# COMPACT_ATOMS: atom_id res chain seq x y z
N HIS A 1 8.14 22.57 -4.15
CA HIS A 1 6.72 22.50 -4.54
C HIS A 1 6.60 23.03 -5.97
N MET A 2 6.30 22.18 -6.97
CA MET A 2 6.45 22.50 -8.42
C MET A 2 5.12 22.54 -9.20
N GLY A 3 3.98 22.67 -8.51
CA GLY A 3 2.68 22.79 -9.18
C GLY A 3 2.17 21.51 -9.84
N ALA A 4 2.83 20.37 -9.63
CA ALA A 4 2.34 19.07 -10.08
C ALA A 4 1.11 18.66 -9.27
N GLN A 5 0.11 18.09 -9.95
CA GLN A 5 -0.98 17.37 -9.29
C GLN A 5 -0.45 16.05 -8.76
N VAL A 6 -0.75 15.72 -7.50
CA VAL A 6 -0.21 14.54 -6.82
C VAL A 6 -1.35 13.65 -6.35
N LEU A 7 -1.26 12.37 -6.68
CA LEU A 7 -2.07 11.30 -6.09
C LEU A 7 -1.17 10.39 -5.26
N GLY A 8 -1.47 10.30 -3.96
CA GLY A 8 -0.80 9.38 -3.05
C GLY A 8 -1.69 8.18 -2.71
N ILE A 9 -1.12 6.98 -2.76
CA ILE A 9 -1.80 5.73 -2.40
C ILE A 9 -0.93 5.00 -1.38
N SER A 10 -1.55 4.50 -0.31
CA SER A 10 -0.87 3.71 0.73
C SER A 10 -1.48 2.33 0.82
N LEU A 11 -0.63 1.30 0.78
CA LEU A 11 -1.01 -0.07 1.09
C LEU A 11 -0.76 -0.31 2.58
N CYS A 12 -1.82 -0.50 3.36
CA CYS A 12 -1.69 -0.84 4.78
C CYS A 12 -1.24 -2.30 4.92
N THR A 13 0.03 -2.50 5.25
CA THR A 13 0.64 -3.83 5.37
C THR A 13 0.57 -4.45 6.76
N ASN A 14 0.27 -3.62 7.77
CA ASN A 14 0.21 -4.01 9.17
C ASN A 14 -0.59 -2.96 9.95
N LEU A 15 -1.02 -3.32 11.16
CA LEU A 15 -1.58 -2.35 12.09
C LEU A 15 -0.48 -1.44 12.65
N ALA A 16 -0.85 -0.23 13.07
CA ALA A 16 0.10 0.67 13.72
C ALA A 16 0.65 0.05 15.02
N ALA A 17 1.88 0.43 15.38
CA ALA A 17 2.52 -0.05 16.61
C ALA A 17 1.64 0.22 17.84
N GLY A 18 1.47 -0.79 18.70
CA GLY A 18 0.65 -0.70 19.91
C GLY A 18 -0.84 -0.96 19.73
N ILE A 19 -1.33 -1.22 18.51
CA ILE A 19 -2.71 -1.66 18.26
C ILE A 19 -2.85 -3.18 18.38
N SER A 20 -1.80 -3.92 18.04
CA SER A 20 -1.74 -5.38 18.12
C SER A 20 -0.78 -5.81 19.23
N ASP A 21 -1.06 -6.98 19.84
CA ASP A 21 -0.16 -7.61 20.83
C ASP A 21 1.11 -8.21 20.20
N GLN A 22 1.16 -8.29 18.86
CA GLN A 22 2.32 -8.78 18.11
C GLN A 22 3.25 -7.63 17.71
N PRO A 23 4.59 -7.81 17.83
CA PRO A 23 5.57 -6.82 17.40
C PRO A 23 5.60 -6.73 15.86
N LEU A 24 5.85 -5.53 15.34
CA LEU A 24 5.97 -5.31 13.90
C LEU A 24 7.19 -6.03 13.33
N SER A 25 7.00 -6.67 12.18
CA SER A 25 8.07 -7.36 11.45
C SER A 25 8.15 -6.90 10.01
N HIS A 26 9.37 -6.72 9.49
CA HIS A 26 9.56 -6.43 8.07
C HIS A 26 9.09 -7.59 7.18
N THR A 27 9.14 -8.83 7.68
CA THR A 27 8.65 -10.01 6.96
C THR A 27 7.13 -9.94 6.74
N GLU A 28 6.36 -9.59 7.77
CA GLU A 28 4.90 -9.41 7.68
C GLU A 28 4.54 -8.34 6.64
N VAL A 29 5.32 -7.26 6.59
CA VAL A 29 5.15 -6.19 5.60
C VAL A 29 5.31 -6.73 4.17
N ILE A 30 6.36 -7.52 3.93
CA ILE A 30 6.63 -8.11 2.60
C ILE A 30 5.55 -9.12 2.23
N GLU A 31 5.14 -10.00 3.14
CA GLU A 31 4.12 -11.02 2.90
C GLU A 31 2.78 -10.39 2.55
N THR A 32 2.36 -9.36 3.32
CA THR A 32 1.11 -8.64 3.04
C THR A 32 1.20 -7.87 1.72
N ALA A 33 2.34 -7.26 1.41
CA ALA A 33 2.55 -6.60 0.13
C ALA A 33 2.47 -7.57 -1.04
N ALA A 34 3.10 -8.74 -0.92
CA ALA A 34 3.06 -9.80 -1.94
C ALA A 34 1.63 -10.32 -2.15
N ALA A 35 0.89 -10.56 -1.06
CA ALA A 35 -0.50 -11.00 -1.11
C ALA A 35 -1.44 -9.98 -1.76
N ALA A 36 -1.13 -8.68 -1.65
CA ALA A 36 -1.92 -7.60 -2.25
C ALA A 36 -1.50 -7.23 -3.68
N SER A 37 -0.35 -7.74 -4.18
CA SER A 37 0.31 -7.27 -5.41
C SER A 37 -0.59 -7.30 -6.64
N GLU A 38 -1.32 -8.39 -6.86
CA GLU A 38 -2.21 -8.54 -8.03
C GLU A 38 -3.36 -7.53 -8.00
N ARG A 39 -4.05 -7.41 -6.84
CA ARG A 39 -5.13 -6.44 -6.66
C ARG A 39 -4.64 -5.01 -6.76
N PHE A 40 -3.44 -4.73 -6.26
CA PHE A 40 -2.85 -3.40 -6.31
C PHE A 40 -2.49 -3.02 -7.75
N SER A 41 -1.93 -3.95 -8.52
CA SER A 41 -1.63 -3.74 -9.94
C SER A 41 -2.90 -3.49 -10.76
N ALA A 42 -3.94 -4.31 -10.56
CA ALA A 42 -5.22 -4.13 -11.23
C ALA A 42 -5.86 -2.75 -10.95
N LEU A 43 -5.74 -2.24 -9.72
CA LEU A 43 -6.19 -0.90 -9.38
C LEU A 43 -5.48 0.17 -10.23
N PHE A 44 -4.17 0.07 -10.44
CA PHE A 44 -3.44 1.02 -11.29
C PHE A 44 -3.83 0.91 -12.76
N ASP A 45 -3.99 -0.31 -13.27
CA ASP A 45 -4.40 -0.54 -14.65
C ASP A 45 -5.76 0.09 -14.96
N GLU A 46 -6.69 0.07 -13.99
CA GLU A 46 -7.99 0.73 -14.12
C GLU A 46 -7.95 2.24 -13.86
N LEU A 47 -7.09 2.70 -12.96
CA LEU A 47 -7.02 4.09 -12.52
C LEU A 47 -6.28 4.98 -13.52
N LEU A 48 -5.13 4.54 -14.04
CA LEU A 48 -4.27 5.37 -14.89
C LEU A 48 -4.95 5.88 -16.17
N PRO A 49 -5.78 5.10 -16.89
CA PRO A 49 -6.50 5.60 -18.07
C PRO A 49 -7.58 6.65 -17.76
N ARG A 50 -7.92 6.85 -16.48
CA ARG A 50 -8.98 7.75 -16.02
C ARG A 50 -8.44 9.05 -15.41
N LEU A 51 -7.11 9.18 -15.31
CA LEU A 51 -6.39 10.36 -14.85
C LEU A 51 -5.88 11.16 -16.05
#